data_AF-A0A2I1H816-F1
#
_entry.id   AF-A0A2I1H816-F1
#
_cell.length_a   1.000
_cell.length_b   1.000
_cell.length_c   1.000
_cell.angle_alpha   90.00
_cell.angle_beta   90.00
_cell.angle_gamma   90.00
#
_symmetry.space_group_name_H-M   'P 1'
#
loop_
_entity.id
_entity.type
_entity.pdbx_description
1 polymer ?
#
loop_
_entity_poly.entity_id
_entity_poly.type
_entity_poly.pdbx_seq_one_letter_code
_entity_poly.pdbx_strand_id
1 'polypeptide(L)'
;MWRTNRVNASTKAIEATNNKRDARSVYNKIHVLIKSMEVYHKTGEKSNTGTVIWSNKRIQELVENIYNKTKEKSEENQEIEVDDNNSDASTIRTEMDDEPAPYSTEAINKLYSEKLNQLSQNRSTIMKTIEETNNTLSKVNIVFCTKEAAIDIFDKKIEEITKLRDELSYIINDINNKYEQMKSFR
;
A
#
# COMPACT_ATOMS: atom_id res chain seq x y z
N MET A 1 -15.18 -7.54 -10.75
CA MET A 1 -15.21 -6.08 -10.54
C MET A 1 -13.96 -5.40 -11.10
N TRP A 2 -12.74 -5.77 -10.64
CA TRP A 2 -11.47 -5.23 -11.17
C TRP A 2 -11.42 -5.26 -12.71
N ARG A 3 -11.76 -6.38 -13.34
CA ARG A 3 -11.71 -6.53 -14.80
C ARG A 3 -12.72 -5.67 -15.58
N THR A 4 -13.92 -5.47 -15.03
CA THR A 4 -15.04 -4.78 -15.69
C THR A 4 -14.88 -3.26 -15.61
N ASN A 5 -14.43 -2.75 -14.47
CA ASN A 5 -14.16 -1.33 -14.28
C ASN A 5 -13.11 -1.15 -13.17
N ARG A 6 -11.85 -0.99 -13.59
CA ARG A 6 -10.68 -0.92 -12.71
C ARG A 6 -10.71 0.32 -11.81
N VAL A 7 -11.22 1.43 -12.34
CA VAL A 7 -11.37 2.70 -11.60
C VAL A 7 -12.46 2.55 -10.54
N ASN A 8 -13.64 2.03 -10.90
CA ASN A 8 -14.74 1.78 -9.95
C ASN A 8 -14.35 0.77 -8.85
N ALA A 9 -13.61 -0.29 -9.21
CA ALA A 9 -13.06 -1.20 -8.22
C ALA A 9 -12.11 -0.49 -7.23
N SER A 10 -11.32 0.47 -7.72
CA SER A 10 -10.46 1.30 -6.88
C SER A 10 -11.26 2.27 -6.01
N THR A 11 -12.32 2.88 -6.54
CA THR A 11 -13.26 3.73 -5.78
C THR A 11 -13.93 2.96 -4.65
N LYS A 12 -14.44 1.75 -4.92
CA LYS A 12 -15.04 0.90 -3.89
C LYS A 12 -14.03 0.43 -2.84
N ALA A 13 -12.79 0.17 -3.25
CA ALA A 13 -11.72 -0.14 -2.31
C ALA A 13 -11.40 1.06 -1.41
N ILE A 14 -11.42 2.28 -1.96
CA ILE A 14 -11.25 3.52 -1.22
C ILE A 14 -12.38 3.72 -0.22
N GLU A 15 -13.64 3.54 -0.63
CA GLU A 15 -14.82 3.61 0.25
C GLU A 15 -14.74 2.61 1.40
N ALA A 16 -14.39 1.35 1.10
CA ALA A 16 -14.29 0.29 2.10
C ALA A 16 -13.13 0.47 3.09
N THR A 17 -12.06 1.17 2.68
CA THR A 17 -10.87 1.40 3.50
C THR A 17 -10.79 2.81 4.08
N ASN A 18 -11.79 3.66 3.80
CA ASN A 18 -11.83 5.08 4.12
C ASN A 18 -10.52 5.81 3.79
N ASN A 19 -9.95 5.50 2.63
CA ASN A 19 -8.66 6.02 2.18
C ASN A 19 -8.83 7.40 1.50
N LYS A 20 -7.93 8.36 1.74
CA LYS A 20 -8.00 9.69 1.08
C LYS A 20 -7.32 9.75 -0.29
N ARG A 21 -6.73 8.65 -0.76
CA ARG A 21 -6.06 8.61 -2.07
C ARG A 21 -7.08 8.67 -3.18
N ASP A 22 -6.66 9.31 -4.27
CA ASP A 22 -7.40 9.33 -5.51
C ASP A 22 -7.49 7.92 -6.15
N ALA A 23 -8.64 7.61 -6.75
CA ALA A 23 -8.93 6.31 -7.35
C ALA A 23 -7.97 5.97 -8.50
N ARG A 24 -7.52 6.97 -9.27
CA ARG A 24 -6.53 6.78 -10.34
C ARG A 24 -5.15 6.47 -9.77
N SER A 25 -4.78 7.11 -8.65
CA SER A 25 -3.54 6.79 -7.92
C SER A 25 -3.53 5.34 -7.42
N VAL A 26 -4.63 4.90 -6.80
CA VAL A 26 -4.80 3.51 -6.34
C VAL A 26 -4.75 2.54 -7.51
N TYR A 27 -5.47 2.84 -8.59
CA TYR A 27 -5.44 2.05 -9.83
C TYR A 27 -4.02 1.89 -10.37
N ASN A 28 -3.29 3.00 -10.56
CA ASN A 28 -1.94 3.01 -11.11
C ASN A 28 -1.01 2.15 -10.26
N LYS A 29 -1.12 2.24 -8.93
CA LYS A 29 -0.29 1.44 -8.03
C LYS A 29 -0.56 -0.06 -8.21
N ILE A 30 -1.82 -0.47 -8.24
CA ILE A 30 -2.18 -1.88 -8.43
C ILE A 30 -1.78 -2.36 -9.84
N HIS A 31 -1.95 -1.53 -10.86
CA HIS A 31 -1.55 -1.84 -12.23
C HIS A 31 -0.03 -2.12 -12.32
N VAL A 32 0.78 -1.26 -11.71
CA VAL A 32 2.23 -1.46 -11.62
C VAL A 32 2.57 -2.78 -10.93
N LEU A 33 1.91 -3.10 -9.80
CA LEU A 33 2.15 -4.36 -9.09
C LEU A 33 1.81 -5.59 -9.94
N ILE A 34 0.70 -5.56 -10.67
CA ILE A 34 0.32 -6.63 -11.59
C ILE A 34 1.35 -6.78 -12.72
N LYS A 35 1.86 -5.66 -13.26
CA LYS A 35 2.90 -5.68 -14.30
C LYS A 35 4.21 -6.26 -13.80
N SER A 36 4.62 -5.94 -12.58
CA SER A 36 5.80 -6.55 -11.97
C SER A 36 5.65 -8.06 -11.78
N MET A 37 4.44 -8.52 -11.45
CA MET A 37 4.13 -9.96 -11.37
C MET A 37 4.16 -10.62 -12.76
N GLU A 38 3.66 -9.95 -13.79
CA GLU A 38 3.71 -10.44 -15.17
C GLU A 38 5.15 -10.63 -15.66
N VAL A 39 6.04 -9.66 -15.38
CA VAL A 39 7.47 -9.77 -15.70
C VAL A 39 8.09 -10.95 -14.97
N TYR A 40 7.83 -11.09 -13.66
CA TYR A 40 8.34 -12.20 -12.87
C TYR A 40 7.91 -13.56 -13.41
N HIS A 41 6.65 -13.75 -13.81
CA HIS A 41 6.21 -15.01 -14.43
C HIS A 41 6.85 -15.29 -15.80
N LYS A 42 7.26 -14.25 -16.54
CA LYS A 42 7.89 -14.39 -17.86
C LYS A 42 9.40 -14.64 -17.79
N THR A 43 10.09 -13.95 -16.89
CA THR A 43 11.56 -13.93 -16.85
C THR A 43 12.16 -14.52 -15.56
N GLY A 44 11.35 -14.71 -14.52
CA GLY A 44 11.82 -15.04 -13.17
C GLY A 44 12.44 -13.85 -12.42
N GLU A 45 12.54 -12.68 -13.06
CA GLU A 45 13.20 -11.51 -12.47
C GLU A 45 12.26 -10.73 -11.55
N LYS A 46 12.76 -10.39 -10.38
CA LYS A 46 12.06 -9.55 -9.41
C LYS A 46 12.31 -8.08 -9.75
N SER A 47 11.32 -7.43 -10.34
CA SER A 47 11.42 -6.00 -10.62
C SER A 47 11.63 -5.19 -9.34
N ASN A 48 12.54 -4.21 -9.40
CA ASN A 48 12.70 -3.17 -8.37
C ASN A 48 11.44 -2.31 -8.25
N THR A 49 10.67 -2.21 -9.32
CA THR A 49 9.34 -1.61 -9.29
C THR A 49 8.38 -2.62 -8.64
N GLY A 50 7.88 -2.31 -7.44
CA GLY A 50 6.99 -3.22 -6.72
C GLY A 50 7.69 -4.14 -5.71
N THR A 51 8.84 -3.73 -5.16
CA THR A 51 9.56 -4.41 -4.04
C THR A 51 8.67 -4.87 -2.89
N VAL A 52 7.56 -4.15 -2.65
CA VAL A 52 6.55 -4.50 -1.64
C VAL A 52 5.91 -5.88 -1.86
N ILE A 53 5.82 -6.34 -3.12
CA ILE A 53 5.33 -7.69 -3.46
C ILE A 53 6.25 -8.73 -2.84
N TRP A 54 7.56 -8.56 -3.02
CA TRP A 54 8.56 -9.53 -2.60
C TRP A 54 8.83 -9.50 -1.09
N SER A 55 8.53 -8.37 -0.45
CA SER A 55 8.74 -8.18 0.99
C SER A 55 7.56 -8.66 1.85
N ASN A 56 6.39 -8.89 1.25
CA ASN A 56 5.18 -9.25 1.98
C ASN A 56 4.40 -10.37 1.27
N LYS A 57 4.43 -11.56 1.86
CA LYS A 57 3.79 -12.76 1.32
C LYS A 57 2.29 -12.58 1.04
N ARG A 58 1.57 -11.88 1.91
CA ARG A 58 0.13 -11.63 1.72
C ARG A 58 -0.13 -10.73 0.51
N ILE A 59 0.71 -9.71 0.31
CA ILE A 59 0.61 -8.83 -0.86
C ILE A 59 0.96 -9.62 -2.13
N GLN A 60 1.99 -10.47 -2.08
CA GLN A 60 2.34 -11.36 -3.18
C GLN A 60 1.15 -12.25 -3.60
N GLU A 61 0.58 -12.99 -2.65
CA GLU A 61 -0.57 -13.88 -2.89
C GLU A 61 -1.78 -13.13 -3.47
N LEU A 62 -2.06 -11.92 -2.99
CA LEU A 62 -3.16 -11.11 -3.49
C LEU A 62 -2.92 -10.62 -4.92
N VAL A 63 -1.71 -10.14 -5.23
CA VAL A 63 -1.35 -9.66 -6.57
C VAL A 63 -1.33 -10.83 -7.56
N GLU A 64 -0.81 -11.99 -7.16
CA GLU A 64 -0.79 -13.22 -7.95
C GLU A 64 -2.20 -13.72 -8.26
N ASN A 65 -3.10 -13.72 -7.27
CA ASN A 65 -4.51 -14.04 -7.47
C ASN A 65 -5.21 -13.08 -8.46
N ILE A 66 -4.88 -11.79 -8.42
CA ILE A 66 -5.44 -10.80 -9.37
C ILE A 66 -4.85 -11.02 -10.76
N TYR A 67 -3.55 -11.32 -10.86
CA TYR A 67 -2.85 -11.62 -12.11
C TYR A 67 -3.41 -12.86 -12.79
N ASN A 68 -3.45 -14.01 -12.10
CA ASN A 68 -3.93 -15.29 -12.63
C ASN A 68 -5.35 -15.17 -13.16
N LYS A 69 -6.22 -14.56 -12.35
CA LYS A 69 -7.57 -14.21 -12.79
C LYS A 69 -7.52 -13.39 -14.08
N THR A 70 -6.78 -12.30 -14.12
CA THR A 70 -6.74 -11.42 -15.31
C THR A 70 -6.22 -12.16 -16.56
N LYS A 71 -5.32 -13.13 -16.41
CA LYS A 71 -4.74 -13.93 -17.50
C LYS A 71 -5.66 -15.06 -18.00
N GLU A 72 -6.29 -15.82 -17.10
CA GLU A 72 -7.15 -16.98 -17.41
C GLU A 72 -8.25 -16.67 -18.44
N LYS A 73 -8.73 -15.42 -18.54
CA LYS A 73 -9.79 -15.03 -19.48
C LYS A 73 -9.31 -14.30 -20.74
N SER A 74 -8.00 -14.02 -20.88
CA SER A 74 -7.45 -13.68 -22.20
C SER A 74 -7.18 -14.93 -23.03
N GLU A 75 -6.92 -16.06 -22.37
CA GLU A 75 -6.75 -17.37 -23.02
C GLU A 75 -8.12 -18.00 -23.39
N GLU A 76 -9.19 -17.69 -22.65
CA GLU A 76 -10.56 -18.15 -22.92
C GLU A 76 -11.27 -17.35 -24.05
N ASN A 77 -10.71 -16.22 -24.48
CA ASN A 77 -11.28 -15.33 -25.51
C ASN A 77 -10.44 -15.31 -26.82
N GLN A 78 -9.62 -16.34 -27.07
CA GLN A 78 -8.77 -16.45 -28.26
C GLN A 78 -9.48 -17.05 -29.49
N GLU A 79 -10.75 -16.70 -29.72
CA GLU A 79 -11.35 -16.78 -31.05
C GLU A 79 -11.98 -15.43 -31.38
N ILE A 80 -11.59 -14.91 -32.56
CA ILE A 80 -12.00 -13.66 -33.23
C ILE A 80 -10.96 -12.52 -33.12
N GLU A 81 -10.06 -12.50 -34.11
CA GLU A 81 -9.33 -11.33 -34.65
C GLU A 81 -10.32 -10.18 -34.99
N VAL A 82 -9.99 -8.89 -35.01
CA VAL A 82 -9.18 -8.20 -36.04
C VAL A 82 -8.76 -6.80 -35.52
N ASP A 83 -7.54 -6.42 -35.90
CA ASP A 83 -6.92 -5.11 -36.11
C ASP A 83 -7.84 -3.86 -36.02
N ASP A 84 -7.40 -2.86 -35.24
CA ASP A 84 -7.55 -1.45 -35.66
C ASP A 84 -6.46 -0.58 -35.03
N ASN A 85 -5.51 -0.22 -35.89
CA ASN A 85 -4.54 0.85 -35.67
C ASN A 85 -5.28 2.18 -35.48
N ASN A 86 -5.08 2.86 -34.35
CA ASN A 86 -5.01 4.32 -34.42
C ASN A 86 -3.98 4.92 -33.46
N SER A 87 -3.03 5.57 -34.12
CA SER A 87 -1.99 6.44 -33.59
C SER A 87 -2.59 7.60 -32.81
N ASP A 88 -2.18 7.79 -31.56
CA ASP A 88 -1.85 9.14 -31.09
C ASP A 88 -1.01 9.12 -29.80
N ALA A 89 -0.29 10.22 -29.62
CA ALA A 89 0.29 10.73 -28.38
C ALA A 89 1.71 10.28 -28.00
N SER A 90 2.64 11.08 -28.53
CA SER A 90 3.55 11.89 -27.72
C SER A 90 4.72 11.16 -27.05
N THR A 91 5.86 11.26 -27.74
CA THR A 91 7.21 11.30 -27.19
C THR A 91 7.28 12.19 -25.95
N ILE A 92 7.26 11.61 -24.75
CA ILE A 92 7.67 12.31 -23.53
C ILE A 92 9.19 12.15 -23.42
N ARG A 93 9.91 13.15 -23.94
CA ARG A 93 11.26 13.48 -23.46
C ARG A 93 11.10 14.03 -22.06
N THR A 94 11.58 13.33 -21.04
CA THR A 94 11.74 13.93 -19.71
C THR A 94 13.07 14.66 -19.72
N GLU A 95 13.00 15.96 -19.94
CA GLU A 95 14.07 16.89 -19.60
C GLU A 95 14.31 16.77 -18.10
N MET A 96 15.50 16.26 -17.75
CA MET A 96 16.01 16.26 -16.38
C MET A 96 16.62 17.63 -16.14
N ASP A 97 15.82 18.57 -15.68
CA ASP A 97 16.33 19.82 -15.09
C ASP A 97 15.37 20.26 -13.97
N ASP A 98 15.37 19.47 -12.90
CA ASP A 98 14.84 19.91 -11.61
C ASP A 98 15.85 19.49 -10.54
N GLU A 99 16.44 20.50 -9.90
CA GLU A 99 17.30 20.36 -8.74
C GLU A 99 16.54 19.55 -7.66
N PRO A 100 17.11 18.49 -7.06
CA PRO A 100 16.37 17.63 -6.16
C PRO A 100 15.96 18.42 -4.91
N ALA A 101 14.65 18.65 -4.77
CA ALA A 101 14.06 19.28 -3.61
C ALA A 101 14.33 18.44 -2.34
N PRO A 102 14.57 19.07 -1.17
CA PRO A 102 14.82 18.36 0.07
C PRO A 102 13.63 17.48 0.48
N TYR A 103 13.92 16.36 1.15
CA TYR A 103 12.90 15.43 1.61
C TYR A 103 12.05 16.08 2.73
N SER A 104 10.72 16.06 2.57
CA SER A 104 9.78 16.74 3.47
C SER A 104 9.48 15.92 4.73
N THR A 105 9.87 16.45 5.90
CA THR A 105 9.50 15.92 7.23
C THR A 105 7.99 16.02 7.49
N GLU A 106 7.31 16.96 6.85
CA GLU A 106 5.85 17.13 6.94
C GLU A 106 5.09 15.93 6.35
N ALA A 107 5.59 15.39 5.23
CA ALA A 107 5.03 14.18 4.64
C ALA A 107 5.12 12.96 5.57
N ILE A 108 6.22 12.83 6.31
CA ILE A 108 6.39 11.78 7.33
C ILE A 108 5.41 11.97 8.48
N ASN A 109 5.32 13.19 9.03
CA ASN A 109 4.43 13.47 10.16
C ASN A 109 2.95 13.22 9.79
N LYS A 110 2.57 13.55 8.55
CA LYS A 110 1.23 13.26 8.03
C LYS A 110 0.97 11.77 7.95
N LEU A 111 1.91 10.99 7.40
CA LEU A 111 1.80 9.54 7.30
C LEU A 111 1.75 8.87 8.68
N TYR A 112 2.59 9.33 9.62
CA TYR A 112 2.61 8.86 11.00
C TYR A 112 1.26 9.08 11.69
N SER A 113 0.72 10.29 11.57
CA SER A 113 -0.59 10.65 12.15
C SER A 113 -1.73 9.81 11.57
N GLU A 114 -1.70 9.56 10.25
CA GLU A 114 -2.66 8.69 9.58
C GLU A 114 -2.58 7.25 10.12
N LYS A 115 -1.37 6.73 10.33
CA LYS A 115 -1.17 5.38 10.86
C LYS A 115 -1.60 5.23 12.31
N LEU A 116 -1.34 6.23 13.15
CA LEU A 116 -1.85 6.27 14.51
C LEU A 116 -3.38 6.24 14.54
N ASN A 117 -4.03 7.01 13.67
CA ASN A 117 -5.48 7.05 13.62
C ASN A 117 -6.08 5.70 13.18
N GLN A 118 -5.50 5.06 12.15
CA GLN A 118 -5.89 3.70 11.73
C GLN A 118 -5.75 2.69 12.88
N LEU A 119 -4.65 2.77 13.64
CA LEU A 119 -4.44 1.87 14.77
C LEU A 119 -5.46 2.09 15.89
N SER A 120 -5.79 3.35 16.18
CA SER A 120 -6.82 3.72 17.17
C SER A 120 -8.20 3.16 16.80
N GLN A 121 -8.59 3.29 15.52
CA GLN A 121 -9.85 2.73 15.01
C GLN A 121 -9.89 1.20 15.11
N ASN A 122 -8.79 0.54 14.72
CA ASN A 122 -8.67 -0.91 14.83
C ASN A 122 -8.75 -1.38 16.30
N ARG A 123 -8.09 -0.66 17.22
CA ARG A 123 -8.14 -0.93 18.66
C ARG A 123 -9.57 -0.88 19.17
N SER A 124 -10.31 0.19 18.85
CA SER A 124 -11.72 0.34 19.23
C SER A 124 -12.57 -0.82 18.70
N THR A 125 -12.40 -1.17 17.42
CA THR A 125 -13.14 -2.25 16.78
C THR A 125 -12.89 -3.60 17.44
N ILE A 126 -11.62 -3.96 17.65
CA ILE A 126 -11.24 -5.23 18.29
C ILE A 126 -11.69 -5.29 19.74
N MET A 127 -11.56 -4.20 20.50
CA MET A 127 -12.05 -4.14 21.88
C MET A 127 -13.54 -4.40 21.97
N LYS A 128 -14.32 -3.79 21.06
CA LYS A 128 -15.75 -4.02 20.98
C LYS A 128 -16.07 -5.49 20.67
N THR A 129 -15.39 -6.08 19.69
CA THR A 129 -15.58 -7.51 19.35
C THR A 129 -15.20 -8.44 20.49
N ILE A 130 -14.11 -8.17 21.22
CA ILE A 130 -13.72 -8.94 22.42
C ILE A 130 -14.81 -8.85 23.48
N GLU A 131 -15.34 -7.65 23.73
CA GLU A 131 -16.41 -7.44 24.71
C GLU A 131 -17.71 -8.16 24.32
N GLU A 132 -18.15 -8.03 23.06
CA GLU A 132 -19.34 -8.73 22.53
C GLU A 132 -19.17 -10.26 22.61
N THR A 133 -17.98 -10.76 22.30
CA THR A 133 -17.66 -12.20 22.36
C THR A 133 -17.62 -12.70 23.80
N ASN A 134 -16.96 -11.98 24.71
CA ASN A 134 -16.91 -12.34 26.13
C ASN A 134 -18.29 -12.27 26.79
N ASN A 135 -19.15 -11.30 26.41
CA ASN A 135 -20.54 -11.25 26.88
C ASN A 135 -21.40 -12.40 26.36
N THR A 136 -21.07 -12.94 25.18
CA THR A 136 -21.75 -14.10 24.61
C THR A 136 -21.27 -15.38 25.29
N LEU A 137 -19.96 -15.49 25.54
CA LEU A 137 -19.34 -16.68 26.15
C LEU A 137 -19.49 -16.74 27.67
N SER A 138 -19.69 -15.61 28.35
CA SER A 138 -20.03 -15.58 29.78
C SER A 138 -21.37 -16.27 30.06
N LYS A 139 -22.31 -16.24 29.10
CA LYS A 139 -23.55 -17.04 29.15
C LYS A 139 -23.30 -18.55 29.09
N VAL A 140 -22.12 -18.97 28.64
CA VAL A 140 -21.67 -20.36 28.51
C VAL A 140 -20.49 -20.68 29.46
N ASN A 141 -20.17 -19.75 30.37
CA ASN A 141 -19.10 -19.84 31.38
C ASN A 141 -17.67 -20.06 30.81
N ILE A 142 -17.35 -19.48 29.66
CA ILE A 142 -16.02 -19.54 29.01
C ILE A 142 -15.47 -18.13 28.83
N VAL A 143 -14.19 -17.91 29.14
CA VAL A 143 -13.46 -16.65 28.86
C VAL A 143 -12.48 -16.91 27.72
N PHE A 144 -12.59 -16.17 26.63
CA PHE A 144 -11.84 -16.42 25.39
C PHE A 144 -10.58 -15.56 25.26
N CYS A 145 -10.65 -14.28 25.67
CA CYS A 145 -9.52 -13.35 25.54
C CYS A 145 -9.63 -12.22 26.56
N THR A 146 -8.50 -11.81 27.15
CA THR A 146 -8.43 -10.70 28.11
C THR A 146 -8.18 -9.39 27.37
N LYS A 147 -8.86 -8.31 27.80
CA LYS A 147 -8.70 -6.98 27.20
C LYS A 147 -7.23 -6.52 27.34
N GLU A 148 -6.57 -6.90 28.42
CA GLU A 148 -5.17 -6.59 28.73
C GLU A 148 -4.21 -7.12 27.66
N ALA A 149 -4.36 -8.38 27.24
CA ALA A 149 -3.49 -8.96 26.21
C ALA A 149 -3.62 -8.25 24.85
N ALA A 150 -4.82 -7.76 24.52
CA ALA A 150 -5.04 -6.99 23.31
C ALA A 150 -4.42 -5.58 23.41
N ILE A 151 -4.48 -4.94 24.59
CA ILE A 151 -3.84 -3.64 24.84
C ILE A 151 -2.33 -3.74 24.61
N ASP A 152 -1.67 -4.73 25.21
CA ASP A 152 -0.21 -4.90 25.11
C ASP A 152 0.27 -5.05 23.65
N ILE A 153 -0.48 -5.77 22.82
CA ILE A 153 -0.16 -5.93 21.39
C ILE A 153 -0.21 -4.57 20.67
N PHE A 154 -1.22 -3.76 20.95
CA PHE A 154 -1.36 -2.45 20.31
C PHE A 154 -0.27 -1.49 20.78
N ASP A 155 0.01 -1.45 22.08
CA ASP A 155 1.01 -0.54 22.64
C ASP A 155 2.41 -0.87 22.10
N LYS A 156 2.76 -2.16 21.98
CA LYS A 156 4.01 -2.58 21.31
C LYS A 156 4.07 -2.14 19.85
N LYS A 157 2.96 -2.21 19.12
CA LYS A 157 2.90 -1.76 17.71
C LYS A 157 3.02 -0.24 17.58
N ILE A 158 2.46 0.52 18.52
CA ILE A 158 2.66 1.98 18.58
C ILE A 158 4.15 2.27 18.76
N GLU A 159 4.80 1.61 19.72
CA GLU A 159 6.23 1.82 20.01
C GLU A 159 7.12 1.52 18.80
N GLU A 160 6.88 0.40 18.09
CA GLU A 160 7.62 0.05 16.86
C GLU A 160 7.46 1.13 15.78
N ILE A 161 6.24 1.64 15.58
CA ILE A 161 5.97 2.69 14.57
C ILE A 161 6.63 4.00 14.97
N THR A 162 6.62 4.36 16.25
CA THR A 162 7.28 5.56 16.77
C THR A 162 8.77 5.50 16.53
N LYS A 163 9.44 4.36 16.82
CA LYS A 163 10.87 4.18 16.55
C LYS A 163 11.21 4.37 15.07
N LEU A 164 10.46 3.74 14.17
CA LEU A 164 10.66 3.89 12.72
C LEU A 164 10.48 5.34 12.24
N ARG A 165 9.50 6.07 12.81
CA ARG A 165 9.27 7.48 12.49
C ARG A 165 10.46 8.34 12.92
N ASP A 166 11.01 8.08 14.10
CA ASP A 166 12.11 8.86 14.65
C ASP A 166 13.41 8.59 13.87
N GLU A 167 13.68 7.33 13.51
CA GLU A 167 14.80 6.95 12.64
C GLU A 167 14.72 7.63 11.27
N LEU A 168 13.55 7.61 10.62
CA LEU A 168 13.36 8.27 9.33
C LEU A 168 13.52 9.79 9.43
N SER A 169 13.01 10.37 10.50
CA SER A 169 13.13 11.82 10.76
C SER A 169 14.59 12.22 10.97
N TYR A 170 15.36 11.40 11.68
CA TYR A 170 16.81 11.58 11.83
C TYR A 170 17.54 11.53 10.48
N ILE A 171 17.27 10.50 9.66
CA ILE A 171 17.90 10.35 8.33
C ILE A 171 17.59 11.55 7.43
N ILE A 172 16.34 12.00 7.38
CA ILE A 172 15.97 13.17 6.58
C ILE A 172 16.69 14.43 7.07
N ASN A 173 16.76 14.65 8.38
CA ASN A 173 17.47 15.81 8.92
C ASN A 173 18.97 15.78 8.59
N ASP A 174 19.61 14.60 8.67
CA ASP A 174 21.02 14.45 8.27
C ASP A 174 21.23 14.77 6.78
N ILE A 175 20.37 14.22 5.91
CA ILE A 175 20.42 14.49 4.46
C ILE A 175 20.20 15.97 4.16
N ASN A 176 19.19 16.59 4.78
CA ASN A 176 18.88 18.00 4.56
C ASN A 176 20.03 18.91 5.06
N ASN A 177 20.65 18.59 6.20
CA ASN A 177 21.83 19.32 6.68
C ASN A 177 23.01 19.20 5.69
N LYS A 178 23.30 17.99 5.19
CA LYS A 178 24.34 17.78 4.17
C LYS A 178 24.06 18.53 2.86
N TYR A 179 22.79 18.56 2.45
CA TYR A 179 22.36 19.30 1.26
C TYR A 179 22.59 20.81 1.42
N GLU A 180 22.26 21.39 2.58
CA GLU A 180 22.54 22.80 2.86
C GLU A 180 24.05 23.09 2.95
N GLN A 181 24.86 22.17 3.51
CA GLN A 181 26.31 22.28 3.45
C GLN A 181 26.82 22.28 2.01
N MET A 182 26.32 21.39 1.15
CA MET A 182 26.71 21.34 -0.26
C MET A 182 26.35 22.62 -1.03
N LYS A 183 25.21 23.26 -0.72
CA LYS A 183 24.86 24.57 -1.30
C LYS A 183 25.88 25.65 -0.96
N SER A 184 26.49 25.60 0.23
CA SER A 184 27.48 26.61 0.64
C SER A 184 28.81 26.54 -0.10
N PHE A 185 29.07 25.47 -0.87
CA PHE A 185 30.27 25.28 -1.69
C PHE A 185 30.08 25.65 -3.16
N ARG A 186 28.92 26.19 -3.54
CA ARG A 186 28.57 26.57 -4.91
C ARG A 186 28.50 28.09 -5.04
#